data_AF-A0AAN6R0H7-F1
#
_entry.id   AF-A0AAN6R0H7-F1
#
_cell.length_a   1.000
_cell.length_b   1.000
_cell.length_c   1.000
_cell.angle_alpha   90.00
_cell.angle_beta   90.00
_cell.angle_gamma   90.00
#
_symmetry.space_group_name_H-M   'P 1'
#
loop_
_entity.id
_entity.type
_entity.pdbx_description
1 polymer ?
#
loop_
_entity_poly.entity_id
_entity_poly.type
_entity_poly.pdbx_seq_one_letter_code
_entity_poly.pdbx_strand_id
1 'polypeptide(L)'
;MSAPHNGSLERFTIFCAGLNAHSQLQKDTTDDVHRFTPVELPSDEPGEADMLFPGWSNTVFQNGIRVWSQGFQNLETTISNESDKDGGHPHTAFGNHEGLLGLLSPSGDLSVVSPAPESAPSTLKLITTDASPAIRHIALAGTDRIAVTFRQAPNGRLCHVAEFANLEKFLAWYRDPSNADSYPDKHHMLAGRPKQLLANMSSLLLLMEGGEVYTWGDARYQSLGRSVVGEGATEADRPGIVEALGGLRIAKLATGGWLSAALSEDHALYLWGAASEPGCEGSIKCLREAGAGEVALVELPLPRRMAGFMSWAPIAMASSG
;
A
#
# COMPACT_ATOMS: atom_id res chain seq x y z
N MET A 1 2.54 43.45 -28.87
CA MET A 1 2.54 43.27 -27.40
C MET A 1 1.75 42.00 -27.10
N SER A 2 2.43 40.86 -27.11
CA SER A 2 1.86 39.57 -26.74
C SER A 2 1.85 39.48 -25.21
N ALA A 3 0.67 39.22 -24.64
CA ALA A 3 0.52 38.95 -23.22
C ALA A 3 1.37 37.71 -22.83
N PRO A 4 2.00 37.69 -21.64
CA PRO A 4 2.65 36.49 -21.16
C PRO A 4 1.56 35.44 -20.88
N HIS A 5 1.67 34.28 -21.53
CA HIS A 5 0.92 33.08 -21.16
C HIS A 5 1.32 32.70 -19.74
N ASN A 6 0.49 33.08 -18.77
CA ASN A 6 0.59 32.61 -17.40
C ASN A 6 0.00 31.19 -17.34
N GLY A 7 0.73 30.23 -17.90
CA GLY A 7 0.50 28.81 -17.70
C GLY A 7 1.30 28.34 -16.49
N SER A 8 1.00 28.86 -15.31
CA SER A 8 1.49 28.24 -14.07
C SER A 8 0.72 26.94 -13.89
N LEU A 9 1.25 25.85 -14.44
CA LEU A 9 0.94 24.51 -13.93
C LEU A 9 1.19 24.58 -12.42
N GLU A 10 0.14 24.38 -11.61
CA GLU A 10 0.31 24.30 -10.16
C GLU A 10 1.31 23.17 -9.88
N ARG A 11 2.53 23.50 -9.49
CA ARG A 11 3.49 22.50 -9.05
C ARG A 11 2.92 21.83 -7.81
N PHE A 12 2.48 20.58 -7.93
CA PHE A 12 2.16 19.78 -6.76
C PHE A 12 3.41 19.68 -5.90
N THR A 13 3.32 20.21 -4.69
CA THR A 13 4.42 20.23 -3.73
C THR A 13 4.22 19.06 -2.78
N ILE A 14 5.21 18.17 -2.70
CA ILE A 14 5.22 17.11 -1.70
C ILE A 14 5.63 17.73 -0.37
N PHE A 15 4.83 17.51 0.68
CA PHE A 15 5.16 17.91 2.04
C PHE A 15 5.55 16.71 2.87
N CYS A 16 6.57 16.86 3.72
CA CYS A 16 7.03 15.86 4.66
C CYS A 16 6.95 16.35 6.12
N ALA A 17 6.78 15.41 7.04
CA ALA A 17 6.89 15.61 8.48
C ALA A 17 7.17 14.26 9.15
N GLY A 18 7.94 14.26 10.25
CA GLY A 18 8.27 13.06 11.03
C GLY A 18 9.78 12.87 11.24
N LEU A 19 10.14 11.62 11.56
CA LEU A 19 11.51 11.19 11.80
C LEU A 19 12.37 11.39 10.54
N ASN A 20 13.54 12.00 10.69
CA ASN A 20 14.45 12.28 9.57
C ASN A 20 15.89 11.82 9.85
N ALA A 21 16.07 10.81 10.71
CA ALA A 21 17.39 10.33 11.13
C ALA A 21 18.29 9.83 9.98
N HIS A 22 17.71 9.46 8.83
CA HIS A 22 18.42 9.03 7.63
C HIS A 22 18.40 10.07 6.51
N SER A 23 17.98 11.31 6.81
CA SER A 23 17.78 12.37 5.81
C SER A 23 16.76 12.01 4.72
N GLN A 24 15.82 11.11 5.04
CA GLN A 24 14.80 10.59 4.12
C GLN A 24 13.68 11.59 3.81
N LEU A 25 13.55 12.64 4.62
CA LEU A 25 12.58 13.73 4.44
C LEU A 25 13.26 15.01 3.95
N GLN A 26 14.42 15.35 4.51
CA GLN A 26 15.24 16.52 4.16
C GLN A 26 16.71 16.10 4.06
N LYS A 27 17.37 16.40 2.94
CA LYS A 27 18.74 15.93 2.64
C LYS A 27 19.80 16.61 3.50
N ASP A 28 19.57 17.86 3.87
CA ASP A 28 20.59 18.71 4.51
C ASP A 28 20.61 18.60 6.04
N THR A 29 19.71 17.81 6.63
CA THR A 29 19.64 17.62 8.08
C THR A 29 19.24 16.19 8.44
N THR A 30 19.59 15.79 9.66
CA THR A 30 19.10 14.58 10.32
C THR A 30 18.07 14.89 11.41
N ASP A 31 17.77 16.17 11.63
CA ASP A 31 16.79 16.62 12.62
C ASP A 31 15.37 16.30 12.16
N ASP A 32 14.52 15.94 13.12
CA ASP A 32 13.12 15.61 12.87
C ASP A 32 12.33 16.81 12.35
N VAL A 33 11.46 16.52 11.38
CA VAL A 33 10.64 17.53 10.70
C VAL A 33 9.30 17.63 11.42
N HIS A 34 9.20 18.55 12.38
CA HIS A 34 8.00 18.71 13.22
C HIS A 34 6.86 19.53 12.59
N ARG A 35 7.06 20.06 11.37
CA ARG A 35 6.06 20.83 10.62
C ARG A 35 6.08 20.38 9.18
N PHE A 36 4.91 20.35 8.54
CA PHE A 36 4.82 20.06 7.10
C PHE A 36 5.72 20.99 6.31
N THR A 37 6.79 20.43 5.77
CA THR A 37 7.86 21.15 5.06
C THR A 37 7.91 20.62 3.63
N PRO A 38 8.04 21.49 2.62
CA PRO A 38 8.23 21.04 1.24
C PRO A 38 9.47 20.14 1.12
N VAL A 39 9.36 19.03 0.39
CA VAL A 39 10.50 18.21 0.02
C VAL A 39 11.26 18.90 -1.11
N GLU A 40 12.58 19.04 -0.95
CA GLU A 40 13.44 19.56 -2.01
C GLU A 40 13.71 18.48 -3.07
N LEU A 41 13.07 18.64 -4.23
CA LEU A 41 13.32 17.81 -5.40
C LEU A 41 14.58 18.31 -6.14
N PRO A 42 15.35 17.44 -6.82
CA PRO A 42 16.52 17.83 -7.59
C PRO A 42 16.22 18.96 -8.58
N SER A 43 17.10 19.98 -8.66
CA SER A 43 16.90 21.19 -9.48
C SER A 43 16.75 20.92 -10.97
N ASP A 44 17.23 19.78 -11.43
CA ASP A 44 17.27 19.39 -12.84
C ASP A 44 15.94 18.80 -13.34
N GLU A 45 14.92 18.73 -12.47
CA GLU A 45 13.62 18.10 -12.75
C GLU A 45 12.50 19.17 -12.86
N PRO A 46 12.13 19.60 -14.08
CA PRO A 46 11.09 20.62 -14.28
C PRO A 46 9.65 20.09 -14.14
N GLY A 47 9.43 18.83 -13.73
CA GLY A 47 8.12 18.16 -13.71
C GLY A 47 7.55 17.83 -12.32
N GLU A 48 6.31 17.31 -12.30
CA GLU A 48 5.65 16.78 -11.10
C GLU A 48 6.26 15.42 -10.72
N ALA A 49 6.61 15.24 -9.44
CA ALA A 49 7.11 13.98 -8.92
C ALA A 49 6.04 13.32 -8.03
N ASP A 50 5.92 12.00 -8.15
CA ASP A 50 5.08 11.17 -7.31
C ASP A 50 5.91 10.46 -6.23
N MET A 51 5.29 10.19 -5.09
CA MET A 51 5.87 9.36 -4.04
C MET A 51 5.49 7.89 -4.27
N LEU A 52 6.49 7.04 -4.55
CA LEU A 52 6.28 5.61 -4.78
C LEU A 52 6.30 4.79 -3.50
N PHE A 53 7.27 5.06 -2.63
CA PHE A 53 7.52 4.23 -1.45
C PHE A 53 8.03 5.07 -0.27
N PRO A 54 7.17 5.36 0.71
CA PRO A 54 7.60 5.90 2.00
C PRO A 54 7.99 4.73 2.92
N GLY A 55 9.25 4.32 2.85
CA GLY A 55 9.84 3.32 3.73
C GLY A 55 10.27 3.90 5.09
N TRP A 56 10.78 3.03 5.96
CA TRP A 56 11.20 3.43 7.32
C TRP A 56 12.41 4.38 7.31
N SER A 57 13.41 4.06 6.49
CA SER A 57 14.67 4.81 6.37
C SER A 57 14.83 5.52 5.02
N ASN A 58 13.83 5.43 4.13
CA ASN A 58 13.93 5.84 2.73
C ASN A 58 12.61 6.34 2.18
N THR A 59 12.66 7.40 1.39
CA THR A 59 11.54 7.85 0.56
C THR A 59 11.94 7.73 -0.90
N VAL A 60 11.14 7.01 -1.69
CA VAL A 60 11.37 6.83 -3.14
C VAL A 60 10.39 7.67 -3.93
N PHE A 61 10.93 8.42 -4.88
CA PHE A 61 10.20 9.31 -5.77
C PHE A 61 10.29 8.82 -7.21
N GLN A 62 9.27 9.15 -7.99
CA GLN A 62 9.23 8.93 -9.43
C GLN A 62 8.87 10.24 -10.14
N ASN A 63 9.60 10.57 -11.20
CA ASN A 63 9.24 11.63 -12.14
C ASN A 63 9.33 11.05 -13.55
N GLY A 64 8.19 10.88 -14.20
CA GLY A 64 8.11 10.17 -15.48
C GLY A 64 8.73 8.78 -15.37
N ILE A 65 9.86 8.56 -16.05
CA ILE A 65 10.60 7.29 -16.05
C ILE A 65 11.76 7.25 -15.05
N ARG A 66 12.13 8.38 -14.44
CA ARG A 66 13.23 8.45 -13.45
C ARG A 66 12.70 8.06 -12.08
N VAL A 67 13.42 7.20 -11.39
CA VAL A 67 13.15 6.80 -10.01
C VAL A 67 14.41 7.02 -9.19
N TRP A 68 14.27 7.68 -8.04
CA TRP A 68 15.37 7.87 -7.12
C TRP A 68 14.89 7.77 -5.67
N SER A 69 15.81 7.42 -4.77
CA SER A 69 15.56 7.44 -3.33
C SER A 69 16.23 8.62 -2.65
N GLN A 70 15.70 8.95 -1.48
CA GLN A 70 16.29 9.83 -0.51
C GLN A 70 16.25 9.12 0.85
N GLY A 71 17.40 8.97 1.50
CA GLY A 71 17.52 8.25 2.76
C GLY A 71 18.78 7.38 2.83
N PHE A 72 18.68 6.28 3.58
CA PHE A 72 19.74 5.30 3.77
C PHE A 72 20.18 4.58 2.47
N GLN A 73 19.23 4.19 1.63
CA GLN A 73 19.49 3.51 0.36
C GLN A 73 19.80 4.56 -0.70
N ASN A 74 20.92 4.40 -1.40
CA ASN A 74 21.25 5.19 -2.59
C ASN A 74 20.75 4.44 -3.85
N LEU A 75 19.55 4.78 -4.31
CA LEU A 75 18.90 4.22 -5.50
C LEU A 75 18.70 5.33 -6.51
N GLU A 76 19.16 5.11 -7.74
CA GLU A 76 18.87 5.98 -8.86
C GLU A 76 18.81 5.15 -10.14
N THR A 77 17.69 5.25 -10.86
CA THR A 77 17.47 4.43 -12.04
C THR A 77 16.48 5.09 -12.99
N THR A 78 16.51 4.61 -14.23
CA THR A 78 15.55 5.00 -15.27
C THR A 78 14.81 3.73 -15.69
N ILE A 79 13.49 3.74 -15.58
CA ILE A 79 12.63 2.65 -16.00
C ILE A 79 12.69 2.61 -17.54
N SER A 80 13.41 1.63 -18.09
CA SER A 80 13.51 1.42 -19.53
C SER A 80 12.52 0.32 -19.94
N ASN A 81 11.29 0.66 -20.29
CA ASN A 81 10.34 -0.31 -20.86
C ASN A 81 9.76 0.19 -22.19
N GLU A 82 9.91 -0.61 -23.25
CA GLU A 82 9.23 -0.41 -24.54
C GLU A 82 7.69 -0.61 -24.45
N SER A 83 7.22 -1.27 -23.37
CA SER A 83 5.81 -1.55 -23.07
C SER A 83 5.08 -0.38 -22.40
N ASP A 84 5.79 0.69 -22.03
CA ASP A 84 5.28 1.83 -21.25
C ASP A 84 4.86 3.02 -22.14
N LYS A 85 4.43 2.76 -23.38
CA LYS A 85 3.93 3.80 -24.30
C LYS A 85 2.67 4.52 -23.79
N ASP A 86 2.02 3.99 -22.76
CA ASP A 86 0.85 4.59 -22.12
C ASP A 86 1.16 5.33 -20.81
N GLY A 87 2.44 5.43 -20.40
CA GLY A 87 3.00 6.49 -19.54
C GLY A 87 2.16 7.09 -18.40
N GLY A 88 1.35 6.30 -17.68
CA GLY A 88 0.36 6.91 -16.80
C GLY A 88 -0.11 6.07 -15.60
N HIS A 89 0.49 4.92 -15.32
CA HIS A 89 0.07 4.09 -14.20
C HIS A 89 1.21 3.84 -13.20
N PRO A 90 0.99 4.10 -11.90
CA PRO A 90 2.03 4.02 -10.89
C PRO A 90 2.48 2.56 -10.71
N HIS A 91 3.79 2.38 -10.60
CA HIS A 91 4.38 1.09 -10.25
C HIS A 91 3.98 0.72 -8.82
N THR A 92 3.73 -0.56 -8.57
CA THR A 92 3.58 -1.06 -7.19
C THR A 92 4.99 -1.29 -6.63
N ALA A 93 5.41 -0.42 -5.73
CA ALA A 93 6.67 -0.55 -5.02
C ALA A 93 6.52 -1.49 -3.82
N PHE A 94 7.54 -2.30 -3.57
CA PHE A 94 7.65 -3.11 -2.35
C PHE A 94 9.07 -3.04 -1.80
N GLY A 95 9.17 -3.04 -0.48
CA GLY A 95 10.42 -2.84 0.24
C GLY A 95 10.30 -3.20 1.70
N ASN A 96 11.43 -3.20 2.39
CA ASN A 96 11.54 -3.47 3.82
C ASN A 96 12.07 -2.22 4.55
N HIS A 97 12.54 -2.41 5.78
CA HIS A 97 13.12 -1.32 6.58
C HIS A 97 14.44 -0.76 6.03
N GLU A 98 15.13 -1.52 5.16
CA GLU A 98 16.38 -1.10 4.51
C GLU A 98 16.14 -0.28 3.24
N GLY A 99 14.93 -0.34 2.67
CA GLY A 99 14.55 0.43 1.50
C GLY A 99 13.72 -0.36 0.49
N LEU A 100 13.74 0.12 -0.75
CA LEU A 100 13.05 -0.51 -1.86
C LEU A 100 13.76 -1.80 -2.26
N LEU A 101 12.98 -2.85 -2.52
CA LEU A 101 13.49 -4.14 -3.01
C LEU A 101 13.08 -4.42 -4.46
N GLY A 102 11.95 -3.87 -4.91
CA GLY A 102 11.57 -3.95 -6.31
C GLY A 102 10.32 -3.14 -6.66
N LEU A 103 10.04 -3.12 -7.96
CA LEU A 103 8.86 -2.50 -8.57
C LEU A 103 8.14 -3.53 -9.42
N LEU A 104 6.82 -3.58 -9.30
CA LEU A 104 5.93 -4.27 -10.23
C LEU A 104 5.25 -3.24 -11.12
N SER A 105 5.46 -3.36 -12.43
CA SER A 105 4.84 -2.49 -13.42
C SER A 105 3.35 -2.83 -13.64
N PRO A 106 2.57 -1.87 -14.16
CA PRO A 106 1.19 -2.10 -14.58
C PRO A 106 1.04 -3.13 -15.71
N SER A 107 2.11 -3.49 -16.43
CA SER A 107 2.20 -4.56 -17.44
C SER A 107 2.55 -5.93 -16.84
N GLY A 108 2.87 -6.00 -15.54
CA GLY A 108 3.18 -7.24 -14.83
C GLY A 108 4.66 -7.57 -14.82
N ASP A 109 5.49 -6.70 -15.40
CA ASP A 109 6.94 -6.80 -15.39
C ASP A 109 7.47 -6.44 -14.00
N LEU A 110 8.19 -7.38 -13.40
CA LEU A 110 8.88 -7.26 -12.13
C LEU A 110 10.35 -6.86 -12.33
N SER A 111 10.75 -5.78 -11.66
CA SER A 111 12.12 -5.29 -11.55
C SER A 111 12.57 -5.32 -10.10
N VAL A 112 13.79 -5.79 -9.84
CA VAL A 112 14.36 -5.88 -8.48
C VAL A 112 15.61 -5.04 -8.35
N VAL A 113 15.86 -4.53 -7.15
CA VAL A 113 17.07 -3.76 -6.87
C VAL A 113 18.30 -4.66 -6.99
N SER A 114 19.24 -4.23 -7.83
CA SER A 114 20.56 -4.79 -7.93
C SER A 114 21.52 -3.88 -7.15
N PRO A 115 22.14 -4.37 -6.06
CA PRO A 115 23.09 -3.57 -5.30
C PRO A 115 24.29 -3.21 -6.19
N ALA A 116 24.69 -1.94 -6.14
CA ALA A 116 25.90 -1.43 -6.78
C ALA A 116 27.05 -1.35 -5.77
N PRO A 117 28.32 -1.25 -6.22
CA PRO A 117 29.45 -0.93 -5.33
C PRO A 117 29.18 0.37 -4.55
N GLU A 118 29.76 0.54 -3.35
CA GLU A 118 29.52 1.70 -2.48
C GLU A 118 29.68 3.07 -3.15
N SER A 119 30.44 3.16 -4.25
CA SER A 119 30.66 4.38 -5.02
C SER A 119 29.59 4.72 -6.06
N ALA A 120 28.57 3.88 -6.24
CA ALA A 120 27.55 4.04 -7.27
C ALA A 120 26.13 3.80 -6.71
N PRO A 121 25.09 4.46 -7.27
CA PRO A 121 23.72 4.19 -6.88
C PRO A 121 23.30 2.78 -7.32
N SER A 122 22.50 2.12 -6.48
CA SER A 122 21.82 0.88 -6.83
C SER A 122 20.84 1.14 -7.97
N THR A 123 20.61 0.13 -8.81
CA THR A 123 19.74 0.22 -9.99
C THR A 123 18.64 -0.84 -9.93
N LEU A 124 17.57 -0.65 -10.70
CA LEU A 124 16.55 -1.67 -10.89
C LEU A 124 16.87 -2.51 -12.11
N LYS A 125 16.87 -3.83 -11.94
CA LYS A 125 17.06 -4.79 -13.03
C LYS A 125 15.74 -5.53 -13.29
N LEU A 126 15.29 -5.47 -14.54
CA LEU A 126 14.17 -6.30 -15.01
C LEU A 126 14.56 -7.78 -14.93
N ILE A 127 13.72 -8.58 -14.28
CA ILE A 127 13.91 -10.04 -14.15
C ILE A 127 12.79 -10.86 -14.80
N THR A 128 11.80 -10.18 -15.38
CA THR A 128 10.69 -10.84 -16.07
C THR A 128 11.16 -11.44 -17.38
N THR A 129 10.71 -12.66 -17.65
CA THR A 129 10.97 -13.41 -18.87
C THR A 129 9.66 -13.94 -19.44
N ASP A 130 9.67 -14.46 -20.66
CA ASP A 130 8.47 -15.07 -21.27
C ASP A 130 7.92 -16.27 -20.49
N ALA A 131 8.75 -16.90 -19.65
CA ALA A 131 8.35 -18.01 -18.78
C ALA A 131 7.81 -17.54 -17.42
N SER A 132 7.94 -16.25 -17.10
CA SER A 132 7.58 -15.72 -15.78
C SER A 132 6.06 -15.64 -15.60
N PRO A 133 5.52 -15.98 -14.40
CA PRO A 133 4.10 -15.88 -14.13
C PRO A 133 3.62 -14.42 -14.19
N ALA A 134 2.45 -14.18 -14.78
CA ALA A 134 1.90 -12.84 -14.90
C ALA A 134 1.32 -12.34 -13.56
N ILE A 135 2.12 -11.60 -12.79
CA ILE A 135 1.71 -11.06 -11.49
C ILE A 135 0.86 -9.79 -11.68
N ARG A 136 -0.14 -9.63 -10.81
CA ARG A 136 -1.04 -8.47 -10.77
C ARG A 136 -0.80 -7.58 -9.56
N HIS A 137 -0.66 -8.17 -8.38
CA HIS A 137 -0.33 -7.44 -7.16
C HIS A 137 0.71 -8.23 -6.36
N ILE A 138 1.57 -7.52 -5.65
CA ILE A 138 2.57 -8.05 -4.74
C ILE A 138 2.49 -7.28 -3.42
N ALA A 139 2.64 -7.99 -2.31
CA ALA A 139 2.77 -7.38 -1.00
C ALA A 139 3.82 -8.12 -0.17
N LEU A 140 4.63 -7.36 0.55
CA LEU A 140 5.71 -7.85 1.41
C LEU A 140 5.41 -7.43 2.85
N ALA A 141 5.24 -8.41 3.72
CA ALA A 141 5.04 -8.18 5.15
C ALA A 141 6.36 -7.85 5.85
N GLY A 142 6.29 -7.20 7.01
CA GLY A 142 7.47 -6.92 7.85
C GLY A 142 8.18 -8.17 8.37
N THR A 143 7.51 -9.32 8.40
CA THR A 143 8.10 -10.64 8.69
C THR A 143 8.69 -11.34 7.45
N ASP A 144 9.02 -10.57 6.40
CA ASP A 144 9.52 -11.03 5.10
C ASP A 144 8.60 -11.92 4.26
N ARG A 145 7.43 -12.32 4.77
CA ARG A 145 6.44 -13.08 4.01
C ARG A 145 5.97 -12.27 2.80
N ILE A 146 5.97 -12.91 1.63
CA ILE A 146 5.43 -12.32 0.40
C ILE A 146 4.13 -13.00 0.03
N ALA A 147 3.18 -12.19 -0.43
CA ALA A 147 2.02 -12.68 -1.15
C ALA A 147 1.94 -12.03 -2.52
N VAL A 148 1.50 -12.80 -3.50
CA VAL A 148 1.23 -12.32 -4.86
C VAL A 148 -0.12 -12.79 -5.35
N THR A 149 -0.75 -11.95 -6.19
CA THR A 149 -1.90 -12.33 -7.00
C THR A 149 -1.54 -12.33 -8.47
N PHE A 150 -2.29 -13.11 -9.25
CA PHE A 150 -2.03 -13.30 -10.66
C PHE A 150 -3.01 -12.49 -11.51
N ARG A 151 -2.57 -12.13 -12.73
CA ARG A 151 -3.47 -11.57 -13.73
C ARG A 151 -4.52 -12.60 -14.09
N GLN A 152 -5.77 -12.16 -14.03
CA GLN A 152 -6.90 -12.97 -14.42
C GLN A 152 -7.27 -12.69 -15.87
N ALA A 153 -7.76 -13.73 -16.56
CA ALA A 153 -8.39 -13.56 -17.86
C ALA A 153 -9.60 -12.59 -17.76
N PRO A 154 -10.00 -11.92 -18.85
CA PRO A 154 -11.13 -10.98 -18.87
C PRO A 154 -12.48 -11.54 -18.41
N ASN A 155 -12.64 -12.85 -18.33
CA ASN A 155 -13.81 -13.56 -17.80
C ASN A 155 -13.50 -14.40 -16.54
N GLY A 156 -12.25 -14.36 -16.06
CA GLY A 156 -11.82 -15.03 -14.84
C GLY A 156 -12.54 -14.47 -13.62
N ARG A 157 -13.00 -15.37 -12.75
CA ARG A 157 -13.69 -15.08 -11.48
C ARG A 157 -13.03 -15.76 -10.29
N LEU A 158 -11.80 -16.23 -10.44
CA LEU A 158 -11.06 -16.93 -9.38
C LEU A 158 -9.74 -16.23 -9.16
N CYS A 159 -9.59 -15.63 -7.98
CA CYS A 159 -8.37 -14.99 -7.53
C CYS A 159 -7.45 -16.05 -6.93
N HIS A 160 -6.28 -16.20 -7.53
CA HIS A 160 -5.21 -17.01 -7.01
C HIS A 160 -4.30 -16.12 -6.16
N VAL A 161 -4.01 -16.55 -4.93
CA VAL A 161 -3.07 -15.90 -4.04
C VAL A 161 -1.99 -16.93 -3.67
N ALA A 162 -0.75 -16.65 -4.04
CA ALA A 162 0.39 -17.48 -3.69
C ALA A 162 1.23 -16.78 -2.62
N GLU A 163 1.67 -17.53 -1.61
CA GLU A 163 2.48 -17.02 -0.51
C GLU A 163 3.84 -17.70 -0.45
N PHE A 164 4.86 -16.93 -0.08
CA PHE A 164 6.23 -17.36 0.07
C PHE A 164 6.77 -16.93 1.43
N ALA A 165 7.61 -17.79 2.02
CA ALA A 165 8.23 -17.54 3.31
C ALA A 165 9.11 -16.28 3.30
N ASN A 166 9.76 -15.97 2.18
CA ASN A 166 10.64 -14.81 2.02
C ASN A 166 10.78 -14.39 0.55
N LEU A 167 11.43 -13.22 0.34
CA LEU A 167 11.71 -12.68 -0.99
C LEU A 167 12.58 -13.61 -1.85
N GLU A 168 13.60 -14.22 -1.28
CA GLU A 168 14.52 -15.10 -2.02
C GLU A 168 13.78 -16.26 -2.68
N LYS A 169 12.92 -16.94 -1.91
CA LYS A 169 12.10 -18.06 -2.40
C LYS A 169 11.13 -17.63 -3.50
N PHE A 170 10.47 -16.47 -3.31
CA PHE A 170 9.61 -15.90 -4.35
C PHE A 170 10.40 -15.62 -5.65
N LEU A 171 11.58 -15.00 -5.56
CA LEU A 171 12.38 -14.67 -6.74
C LEU A 171 12.94 -15.92 -7.43
N ALA A 172 13.30 -16.96 -6.69
CA ALA A 172 13.71 -18.24 -7.25
C ALA A 172 12.57 -18.86 -8.07
N TRP A 173 11.37 -18.89 -7.52
CA TRP A 173 10.17 -19.37 -8.21
C TRP A 173 9.74 -18.49 -9.39
N TYR A 174 9.86 -17.17 -9.28
CA TYR A 174 9.48 -16.27 -10.37
C TYR A 174 10.39 -16.42 -11.60
N ARG A 175 11.67 -16.74 -11.37
CA ARG A 175 12.65 -17.01 -12.43
C ARG A 175 12.50 -18.40 -13.03
N ASP A 176 12.21 -19.40 -12.19
CA ASP A 176 11.97 -20.77 -12.63
C ASP A 176 10.75 -21.37 -11.90
N PRO A 177 9.54 -21.15 -12.45
CA PRO A 177 8.31 -21.68 -11.85
C PRO A 177 8.21 -23.20 -11.91
N SER A 178 9.08 -23.87 -12.66
CA SER A 178 9.11 -25.33 -12.78
C SER A 178 9.89 -26.01 -11.64
N ASN A 179 10.69 -25.24 -10.90
CA ASN A 179 11.46 -25.73 -9.78
C ASN A 179 10.58 -25.97 -8.54
N ALA A 180 10.38 -27.24 -8.20
CA ALA A 180 9.57 -27.68 -7.07
C ALA A 180 10.06 -27.16 -5.71
N ASP A 181 11.36 -26.93 -5.53
CA ASP A 181 11.93 -26.45 -4.26
C ASP A 181 11.51 -24.99 -3.97
N SER A 182 11.14 -24.25 -5.02
CA SER A 182 10.74 -22.84 -4.91
C SER A 182 9.22 -22.67 -4.84
N TYR A 183 8.43 -23.76 -4.87
CA TYR A 183 6.97 -23.64 -4.90
C TYR A 183 6.39 -22.83 -3.72
N PRO A 184 5.26 -22.14 -3.94
CA PRO A 184 4.59 -21.38 -2.90
C PRO A 184 4.33 -22.23 -1.66
N ASP A 185 4.58 -21.65 -0.49
CA ASP A 185 4.31 -22.30 0.80
C ASP A 185 2.80 -22.49 1.01
N LYS A 186 2.01 -21.53 0.51
CA LYS A 186 0.55 -21.58 0.53
C LYS A 186 -0.02 -21.07 -0.77
N HIS A 187 -1.17 -21.63 -1.13
CA HIS A 187 -1.95 -21.20 -2.28
C HIS A 187 -3.42 -21.16 -1.90
N HIS A 188 -4.05 -20.01 -2.12
CA HIS A 188 -5.45 -19.76 -1.82
C HIS A 188 -6.21 -19.41 -3.10
N MET A 189 -7.44 -19.90 -3.18
CA MET A 189 -8.35 -19.64 -4.29
C MET A 189 -9.60 -18.97 -3.74
N LEU A 190 -9.82 -17.72 -4.14
CA LEU A 190 -10.92 -16.87 -3.66
C LEU A 190 -11.80 -16.46 -4.83
N ALA A 191 -13.12 -16.43 -4.63
CA ALA A 191 -14.04 -16.01 -5.67
C ALA A 191 -13.96 -14.50 -5.90
N GLY A 192 -13.97 -14.09 -7.17
CA GLY A 192 -13.94 -12.69 -7.59
C GLY A 192 -12.59 -12.26 -8.17
N ARG A 193 -12.37 -10.94 -8.17
CA ARG A 193 -11.18 -10.30 -8.73
C ARG A 193 -10.45 -9.47 -7.69
N PRO A 194 -9.12 -9.57 -7.59
CA PRO A 194 -8.36 -8.76 -6.68
C PRO A 194 -8.27 -7.33 -7.21
N LYS A 195 -8.52 -6.38 -6.32
CA LYS A 195 -8.38 -4.94 -6.56
C LYS A 195 -7.11 -4.39 -5.91
N GLN A 196 -6.79 -4.83 -4.70
CA GLN A 196 -5.57 -4.46 -3.99
C GLN A 196 -5.09 -5.63 -3.11
N LEU A 197 -3.78 -5.82 -3.05
CA LEU A 197 -3.13 -6.70 -2.08
C LEU A 197 -2.14 -5.84 -1.29
N LEU A 198 -2.25 -5.87 0.03
CA LEU A 198 -1.40 -5.12 0.95
C LEU A 198 -0.89 -6.06 2.05
N ALA A 199 0.21 -5.65 2.68
CA ALA A 199 0.79 -6.35 3.80
C ALA A 199 1.13 -5.36 4.90
N ASN A 200 0.97 -5.79 6.13
CA ASN A 200 1.41 -5.05 7.31
C ASN A 200 2.59 -5.78 7.95
N MET A 201 2.91 -5.52 9.23
CA MET A 201 4.03 -6.21 9.88
C MET A 201 3.95 -7.74 9.80
N SER A 202 2.76 -8.33 9.98
CA SER A 202 2.60 -9.78 10.14
C SER A 202 1.33 -10.36 9.53
N SER A 203 0.56 -9.54 8.81
CA SER A 203 -0.73 -9.88 8.22
C SER A 203 -0.83 -9.37 6.78
N LEU A 204 -1.70 -10.02 6.02
CA LEU A 204 -2.00 -9.72 4.64
C LEU A 204 -3.46 -9.30 4.51
N LEU A 205 -3.69 -8.36 3.62
CA LEU A 205 -5.00 -7.78 3.34
C LEU A 205 -5.26 -7.84 1.84
N LEU A 206 -6.42 -8.33 1.46
CA LEU A 206 -6.86 -8.39 0.07
C LEU A 206 -8.22 -7.72 -0.07
N LEU A 207 -8.29 -6.71 -0.94
CA LEU A 207 -9.53 -6.08 -1.38
C LEU A 207 -9.95 -6.70 -2.72
N MET A 208 -11.20 -7.12 -2.83
CA MET A 208 -11.79 -7.60 -4.06
C MET A 208 -12.56 -6.48 -4.78
N GLU A 209 -12.79 -6.63 -6.09
CA GLU A 209 -13.59 -5.67 -6.88
C GLU A 209 -15.05 -5.56 -6.40
N GLY A 210 -15.60 -6.59 -5.75
CA GLY A 210 -16.94 -6.55 -5.15
C GLY A 210 -17.00 -5.75 -3.85
N GLY A 211 -15.85 -5.30 -3.32
CA GLY A 211 -15.73 -4.57 -2.06
C GLY A 211 -15.44 -5.46 -0.85
N GLU A 212 -15.38 -6.78 -1.03
CA GLU A 212 -15.06 -7.72 0.04
C GLU A 212 -13.59 -7.59 0.47
N VAL A 213 -13.37 -7.61 1.78
CA VAL A 213 -12.05 -7.52 2.39
C VAL A 213 -11.71 -8.84 3.06
N TYR A 214 -10.58 -9.43 2.67
CA TYR A 214 -10.03 -10.64 3.27
C TYR A 214 -8.76 -10.31 4.05
N THR A 215 -8.62 -10.91 5.22
CA THR A 215 -7.42 -10.77 6.07
C THR A 215 -6.94 -12.13 6.57
N TRP A 216 -5.61 -12.29 6.63
CA TRP A 216 -4.96 -13.48 7.18
C TRP A 216 -3.52 -13.21 7.61
N GLY A 217 -2.93 -14.16 8.33
CA GLY A 217 -1.61 -14.06 8.93
C GLY A 217 -1.70 -14.17 10.44
N ASP A 218 -1.01 -13.27 11.14
CA ASP A 218 -0.98 -13.23 12.59
C ASP A 218 -2.19 -12.47 13.16
N ALA A 219 -2.91 -13.08 14.11
CA ALA A 219 -4.08 -12.48 14.75
C ALA A 219 -3.76 -11.58 15.95
N ARG A 220 -2.49 -11.50 16.38
CA ARG A 220 -2.08 -10.63 17.49
C ARG A 220 -2.42 -9.18 17.19
N TYR A 221 -2.66 -8.40 18.24
CA TYR A 221 -2.96 -6.97 18.14
C TYR A 221 -4.20 -6.61 17.31
N GLN A 222 -5.12 -7.57 17.13
CA GLN A 222 -6.36 -7.40 16.34
C GLN A 222 -6.11 -6.98 14.88
N SER A 223 -4.93 -7.25 14.32
CA SER A 223 -4.52 -6.85 12.96
C SER A 223 -5.44 -7.38 11.85
N LEU A 224 -6.16 -8.48 12.11
CA LEU A 224 -7.06 -9.11 11.16
C LEU A 224 -8.47 -8.50 11.13
N GLY A 225 -8.90 -7.78 12.18
CA GLY A 225 -10.21 -7.14 12.23
C GLY A 225 -11.41 -8.09 12.18
N ARG A 226 -11.20 -9.38 12.48
CA ARG A 226 -12.22 -10.43 12.47
C ARG A 226 -11.96 -11.45 13.57
N SER A 227 -12.97 -12.22 13.94
CA SER A 227 -12.77 -13.34 14.86
C SER A 227 -12.05 -14.50 14.16
N VAL A 228 -11.06 -15.08 14.83
CA VAL A 228 -10.35 -16.29 14.38
C VAL A 228 -10.61 -17.50 15.29
N VAL A 229 -11.44 -17.32 16.32
CA VAL A 229 -11.81 -18.35 17.29
C VAL A 229 -13.33 -18.42 17.39
N GLY A 230 -13.89 -19.63 17.39
CA GLY A 230 -15.33 -19.86 17.51
C GLY A 230 -15.89 -20.70 16.37
N GLU A 231 -17.14 -21.13 16.53
CA GLU A 231 -17.84 -21.91 15.51
C GLU A 231 -18.07 -21.07 14.25
N GLY A 232 -17.60 -21.57 13.10
CA GLY A 232 -17.69 -20.86 11.82
C GLY A 232 -16.59 -19.82 11.56
N ALA A 233 -15.69 -19.58 12.53
CA ALA A 233 -14.55 -18.67 12.33
C ALA A 233 -13.52 -19.27 11.36
N THR A 234 -13.00 -18.44 10.45
CA THR A 234 -11.88 -18.85 9.59
C THR A 234 -10.57 -18.73 10.37
N GLU A 235 -9.70 -19.73 10.25
CA GLU A 235 -8.38 -19.73 10.90
C GLU A 235 -7.57 -18.46 10.53
N ALA A 236 -6.71 -18.02 11.44
CA ALA A 236 -5.92 -16.80 11.26
C ALA A 236 -5.02 -16.88 10.02
N ASP A 237 -4.49 -18.07 9.72
CA ASP A 237 -3.50 -18.31 8.69
C ASP A 237 -4.11 -18.58 7.30
N ARG A 238 -5.43 -18.38 7.15
CA ARG A 238 -6.20 -18.52 5.91
C ARG A 238 -6.98 -17.23 5.63
N PRO A 239 -7.13 -16.81 4.35
CA PRO A 239 -7.93 -15.65 4.00
C PRO A 239 -9.36 -15.80 4.50
N GLY A 240 -9.74 -14.98 5.47
CA GLY A 240 -11.11 -14.91 6.01
C GLY A 240 -11.69 -13.53 5.79
N ILE A 241 -13.01 -13.47 5.61
CA ILE A 241 -13.75 -12.21 5.39
C ILE A 241 -13.76 -11.41 6.69
N VAL A 242 -13.60 -10.09 6.58
CA VAL A 242 -13.85 -9.16 7.69
C VAL A 242 -15.35 -8.95 7.82
N GLU A 243 -16.03 -9.71 8.70
CA GLU A 243 -17.50 -9.69 8.77
C GLU A 243 -18.06 -8.32 9.13
N ALA A 244 -17.31 -7.51 9.91
CA ALA A 244 -17.68 -6.15 10.28
C ALA A 244 -17.81 -5.19 9.08
N LEU A 245 -17.15 -5.50 7.95
CA LEU A 245 -17.25 -4.75 6.70
C LEU A 245 -18.24 -5.41 5.72
N GLY A 246 -18.92 -6.47 6.13
CA GLY A 246 -19.88 -7.21 5.32
C GLY A 246 -21.04 -6.31 4.85
N GLY A 247 -21.36 -6.38 3.55
CA GLY A 247 -22.42 -5.58 2.94
C GLY A 247 -22.01 -4.15 2.57
N LEU A 248 -20.82 -3.70 2.98
CA LEU A 248 -20.25 -2.42 2.56
C LEU A 248 -19.43 -2.59 1.27
N ARG A 249 -19.44 -1.59 0.40
CA ARG A 249 -18.54 -1.53 -0.75
C ARG A 249 -17.29 -0.79 -0.37
N ILE A 250 -16.19 -1.51 -0.16
CA ILE A 250 -14.89 -0.92 0.15
C ILE A 250 -14.21 -0.45 -1.14
N ALA A 251 -13.87 0.84 -1.17
CA ALA A 251 -13.22 1.48 -2.29
C ALA A 251 -11.69 1.30 -2.24
N LYS A 252 -11.09 1.43 -1.05
CA LYS A 252 -9.62 1.41 -0.86
C LYS A 252 -9.23 0.87 0.51
N LEU A 253 -8.11 0.16 0.56
CA LEU A 253 -7.41 -0.22 1.78
C LEU A 253 -6.11 0.58 1.96
N ALA A 254 -5.70 0.75 3.21
CA ALA A 254 -4.38 1.22 3.59
C ALA A 254 -3.94 0.48 4.87
N THR A 255 -2.63 0.31 5.05
CA THR A 255 -2.10 -0.35 6.25
C THR A 255 -0.69 0.15 6.57
N GLY A 256 -0.31 0.08 7.85
CA GLY A 256 1.04 0.34 8.34
C GLY A 256 1.19 -0.17 9.77
N GLY A 257 2.35 -0.75 10.10
CA GLY A 257 2.56 -1.37 11.41
C GLY A 257 1.59 -2.56 11.62
N TRP A 258 0.77 -2.50 12.67
CA TRP A 258 -0.37 -3.41 12.88
C TRP A 258 -1.73 -2.74 12.68
N LEU A 259 -1.75 -1.51 12.16
CA LEU A 259 -2.96 -0.76 11.88
C LEU A 259 -3.41 -0.97 10.44
N SER A 260 -4.71 -1.13 10.27
CA SER A 260 -5.35 -1.26 8.97
C SER A 260 -6.51 -0.30 8.85
N ALA A 261 -6.76 0.15 7.63
CA ALA A 261 -7.80 1.12 7.31
C ALA A 261 -8.55 0.70 6.04
N ALA A 262 -9.86 0.89 6.04
CA ALA A 262 -10.72 0.71 4.87
C ALA A 262 -11.57 1.97 4.65
N LEU A 263 -11.62 2.42 3.40
CA LEU A 263 -12.46 3.53 2.96
C LEU A 263 -13.59 2.95 2.11
N SER A 264 -14.85 3.17 2.50
CA SER A 264 -16.01 2.77 1.70
C SER A 264 -16.26 3.72 0.52
N GLU A 265 -17.04 3.28 -0.46
CA GLU A 265 -17.53 4.13 -1.56
C GLU A 265 -18.36 5.32 -1.05
N ASP A 266 -19.03 5.17 0.11
CA ASP A 266 -19.78 6.22 0.79
C ASP A 266 -18.89 7.17 1.61
N HIS A 267 -17.57 7.12 1.40
CA HIS A 267 -16.57 7.95 2.11
C HIS A 267 -16.50 7.73 3.63
N ALA A 268 -16.98 6.60 4.14
CA ALA A 268 -16.80 6.23 5.53
C ALA A 268 -15.45 5.55 5.74
N LEU A 269 -14.72 5.98 6.78
CA LEU A 269 -13.41 5.46 7.13
C LEU A 269 -13.51 4.50 8.31
N TYR A 270 -12.97 3.31 8.13
CA TYR A 270 -12.97 2.21 9.09
C TYR A 270 -11.54 1.87 9.48
N LEU A 271 -11.26 1.68 10.77
CA LEU A 271 -9.93 1.35 11.29
C LEU A 271 -9.99 0.12 12.20
N TRP A 272 -8.96 -0.72 12.15
CA TRP A 272 -8.79 -1.84 13.08
C TRP A 272 -7.32 -2.17 13.29
N GLY A 273 -7.04 -2.97 14.32
CA GLY A 273 -5.68 -3.32 14.74
C GLY A 273 -5.12 -2.35 15.77
N ALA A 274 -3.78 -2.33 15.89
CA ALA A 274 -3.10 -1.51 16.88
C ALA A 274 -2.30 -0.39 16.23
N ALA A 275 -2.54 0.84 16.70
CA ALA A 275 -1.84 2.04 16.24
C ALA A 275 -0.41 2.20 16.80
N SER A 276 -0.02 1.37 17.76
CA SER A 276 1.23 1.53 18.50
C SER A 276 1.88 0.20 18.84
N GLU A 277 3.21 0.15 18.79
CA GLU A 277 4.01 -0.90 19.41
C GLU A 277 3.63 -1.05 20.90
N PRO A 278 3.73 -2.26 21.49
CA PRO A 278 3.55 -2.44 22.91
C PRO A 278 4.48 -1.49 23.70
N GLY A 279 3.91 -0.55 24.45
CA GLY A 279 4.66 0.40 25.28
C GLY A 279 4.69 1.85 24.79
N CYS A 280 4.13 2.17 23.62
CA CYS A 280 3.98 3.56 23.17
C CYS A 280 2.64 4.16 23.63
N GLU A 281 2.67 5.30 24.34
CA GLU A 281 1.48 6.07 24.71
C GLU A 281 0.92 6.80 23.49
N GLY A 282 -0.08 6.22 22.82
CA GLY A 282 -0.67 6.83 21.62
C GLY A 282 -1.77 6.01 20.98
N SER A 283 -2.85 5.70 21.70
CA SER A 283 -3.99 5.01 21.09
C SER A 283 -4.91 5.98 20.35
N ILE A 284 -5.22 5.67 19.08
CA ILE A 284 -6.24 6.38 18.29
C ILE A 284 -7.57 6.25 19.03
N LYS A 285 -8.23 7.38 19.28
CA LYS A 285 -9.42 7.46 20.16
C LYS A 285 -10.50 6.42 19.81
N CYS A 286 -10.81 6.25 18.52
CA CYS A 286 -11.84 5.31 18.07
C CYS A 286 -11.45 3.83 18.27
N LEU A 287 -10.17 3.50 18.39
CA LEU A 287 -9.70 2.13 18.65
C LEU A 287 -9.68 1.78 20.14
N ARG A 288 -9.88 2.77 21.04
CA ARG A 288 -9.92 2.50 22.49
C ARG A 288 -11.17 1.73 22.90
N GLU A 289 -12.26 1.92 22.16
CA GLU A 289 -13.57 1.33 22.45
C GLU A 289 -13.83 0.06 21.63
N ALA A 290 -12.96 -0.25 20.65
CA ALA A 290 -13.09 -1.41 19.78
C ALA A 290 -12.69 -2.71 20.51
N GLY A 291 -13.61 -3.67 20.54
CA GLY A 291 -13.40 -5.02 21.03
C GLY A 291 -12.57 -5.90 20.08
N ALA A 292 -12.26 -7.12 20.53
CA ALA A 292 -11.52 -8.07 19.71
C ALA A 292 -12.31 -8.47 18.45
N GLY A 293 -11.74 -8.20 17.27
CA GLY A 293 -12.38 -8.47 15.98
C GLY A 293 -13.37 -7.39 15.53
N GLU A 294 -13.42 -6.25 16.21
CA GLU A 294 -14.23 -5.11 15.81
C GLU A 294 -13.45 -4.15 14.90
N VAL A 295 -14.20 -3.45 14.05
CA VAL A 295 -13.69 -2.40 13.18
C VAL A 295 -14.35 -1.10 13.58
N ALA A 296 -13.55 -0.09 13.93
CA ALA A 296 -14.04 1.19 14.40
C ALA A 296 -14.35 2.14 13.23
N LEU A 297 -15.55 2.72 13.22
CA LEU A 297 -15.89 3.84 12.34
C LEU A 297 -15.21 5.12 12.86
N VAL A 298 -14.55 5.85 11.97
CA VAL A 298 -13.90 7.12 12.30
C VAL A 298 -14.88 8.27 12.09
N GLU A 299 -15.23 8.95 13.18
CA GLU A 299 -15.91 10.23 13.11
C GLU A 299 -14.89 11.34 12.82
N LEU A 300 -14.90 11.85 11.58
CA LEU A 300 -14.12 13.02 11.21
C LEU A 300 -14.87 14.28 11.67
N PRO A 301 -14.27 15.15 12.52
CA PRO A 301 -14.91 16.39 12.90
C PRO A 301 -15.08 17.26 11.65
N LEU A 302 -16.32 17.69 11.38
CA LEU A 302 -16.61 18.60 10.28
C LEU A 302 -15.71 19.86 10.39
N PRO A 303 -15.13 20.35 9.29
CA PRO A 303 -14.32 21.56 9.32
C PRO A 303 -15.12 22.70 9.93
N ARG A 304 -14.56 23.41 10.91
CA ARG A 304 -15.20 24.54 11.62
C ARG A 304 -15.72 25.66 10.68
N ARG A 305 -15.35 25.66 9.40
CA ARG A 305 -15.84 26.57 8.37
C ARG A 305 -17.16 26.16 7.68
N MET A 306 -17.68 24.95 7.90
CA MET A 306 -18.98 24.53 7.36
C MET A 306 -20.12 24.53 8.39
N ALA A 307 -19.82 24.80 9.67
CA ALA A 307 -20.83 24.87 10.74
C ALA A 307 -21.80 26.08 10.62
N GLY A 308 -21.58 27.00 9.68
CA GLY A 308 -22.44 28.18 9.47
C GLY A 308 -23.51 28.02 8.38
N PHE A 309 -23.52 26.91 7.62
CA PHE A 309 -24.46 26.70 6.52
C PHE A 309 -24.93 25.25 6.51
N MET A 310 -25.82 24.89 7.44
CA MET A 310 -26.70 23.71 7.30
C MET A 310 -27.79 23.79 8.38
N SER A 311 -28.84 24.58 8.12
CA SER A 311 -30.16 24.32 8.72
C SER A 311 -30.93 23.43 7.75
N TRP A 312 -30.84 22.12 7.92
CA TRP A 312 -31.85 21.22 7.36
C TRP A 312 -32.85 20.92 8.45
N ALA A 313 -34.05 21.49 8.32
CA ALA A 313 -35.20 21.10 9.11
C ALA A 313 -35.59 19.64 8.74
N PRO A 314 -35.98 18.80 9.70
CA PRO A 314 -36.48 17.46 9.40
C PRO A 314 -37.86 17.56 8.75
N ILE A 315 -38.00 17.02 7.54
CA ILE A 315 -39.31 16.72 6.96
C ILE A 315 -39.84 15.49 7.70
N ALA A 316 -40.71 15.72 8.68
CA ALA A 316 -41.53 14.68 9.26
C ALA A 316 -42.61 14.26 8.25
N MET A 317 -42.48 13.04 7.72
CA MET A 317 -43.59 12.35 7.07
C MET A 317 -44.51 11.78 8.16
N ALA A 318 -45.60 12.50 8.45
CA ALA A 318 -46.75 11.93 9.14
C ALA A 318 -47.68 11.31 8.10
N SER A 319 -47.71 9.97 8.00
CA SER A 319 -48.80 9.25 7.36
C SER A 319 -49.94 9.10 8.37
N SER A 320 -51.03 9.83 8.17
CA SER A 320 -52.31 9.58 8.82
C SER A 320 -53.00 8.39 8.16
N GLY A 321 -53.29 7.36 8.95
CA GLY A 321 -54.36 6.38 8.76
C GLY A 321 -55.11 6.26 10.07
#